data_AF-A0A4Q2Z7Q8-F1
#
_entry.id   AF-A0A4Q2Z7Q8-F1
#
_cell.length_a   1.000
_cell.length_b   1.000
_cell.length_c   1.000
_cell.angle_alpha   90.00
_cell.angle_beta   90.00
_cell.angle_gamma   90.00
#
_symmetry.space_group_name_H-M   'P 1'
#
loop_
_entity.id
_entity.type
_entity.pdbx_description
1 polymer ?
#
loop_
_entity_poly.entity_id
_entity_poly.type
_entity_poly.pdbx_seq_one_letter_code
_entity_poly.pdbx_strand_id
1 'polypeptide(L)'
;MKLLTMHDLNMVDSLSFSFKGTFDATGGVEPALTPLVDALEKYADGWMPTLVKSTRKRRYSREAVWRAIEERRDEYGSIIGLYRSESPAVSLVLNLTLAQGQSTLRASLDVQPLPFFREESSRSLAAVARAWAAQYPVAYASAHSNADEQLADSPNFGRDDREARRDGFDKIYELFWLNIFGPKLVESVGRERMLSTPAHLVEELPNGSILLVLWPTAAEFASEEARVVQARAHVHLRPDLDFDSVLRTLRERSAALVPVEPCFHPDVAPFLSRLPDEFAISERQRKIAELNAFRPPVPEEWLPVAHPSDVANPERVLESYGELSEGLVAALHTKVPSIMDETAESLTHLDFYFWRENFPERYT
;
A
#
# COMPACT_ATOMS: atom_id res chain seq x y z
N MET A 1 16.34 9.42 -14.25
CA MET A 1 15.50 8.29 -13.83
C MET A 1 14.29 8.80 -13.05
N LYS A 2 13.07 8.43 -13.47
CA LYS A 2 11.81 8.73 -12.76
C LYS A 2 11.78 7.86 -11.49
N LEU A 3 11.44 8.46 -10.35
CA LEU A 3 11.21 7.70 -9.12
C LEU A 3 9.79 7.17 -9.16
N LEU A 4 9.60 5.96 -8.64
CA LEU A 4 8.27 5.43 -8.40
C LEU A 4 7.53 6.38 -7.44
N THR A 5 6.36 6.81 -7.87
CA THR A 5 5.35 7.47 -7.04
C THR A 5 4.46 6.40 -6.41
N MET A 6 3.67 6.78 -5.38
CA MET A 6 2.67 5.84 -4.85
C MET A 6 1.65 5.43 -5.92
N HIS A 7 1.38 6.31 -6.89
CA HIS A 7 0.56 5.99 -8.05
C HIS A 7 1.23 4.92 -8.94
N ASP A 8 2.54 5.00 -9.19
CA ASP A 8 3.25 3.98 -9.98
C ASP A 8 3.31 2.61 -9.25
N LEU A 9 3.15 2.58 -7.92
CA LEU A 9 3.10 1.36 -7.08
C LEU A 9 1.68 0.79 -6.93
N ASN A 10 0.64 1.57 -7.22
CA ASN A 10 -0.75 1.11 -7.14
C ASN A 10 -1.24 0.45 -8.44
N MET A 11 -0.43 0.40 -9.50
CA MET A 11 -0.84 -0.14 -10.81
C MET A 11 -0.96 -1.66 -10.86
N VAL A 12 -0.22 -2.38 -10.05
CA VAL A 12 -0.30 -3.85 -9.94
C VAL A 12 -0.13 -4.20 -8.47
N ASP A 13 -0.68 -5.35 -8.05
CA ASP A 13 -0.54 -5.75 -6.66
C ASP A 13 0.94 -5.92 -6.27
N SER A 14 1.25 -5.46 -5.07
CA SER A 14 2.60 -5.47 -4.50
C SER A 14 2.60 -6.32 -3.24
N LEU A 15 3.78 -6.83 -2.91
CA LEU A 15 4.01 -7.28 -1.56
C LEU A 15 4.36 -6.07 -0.70
N SER A 16 3.55 -5.78 0.32
CA SER A 16 3.84 -4.79 1.34
C SER A 16 4.40 -5.46 2.58
N PHE A 17 5.44 -4.90 3.18
CA PHE A 17 6.02 -5.32 4.45
C PHE A 17 6.11 -4.12 5.38
N SER A 18 5.38 -4.21 6.50
CA SER A 18 5.29 -3.17 7.52
C SER A 18 6.04 -3.61 8.76
N PHE A 19 7.08 -2.85 9.11
CA PHE A 19 7.94 -3.15 10.25
C PHE A 19 8.08 -1.92 11.15
N LYS A 20 7.77 -2.08 12.44
CA LYS A 20 7.97 -1.04 13.45
C LYS A 20 8.70 -1.62 14.65
N GLY A 21 10.00 -1.33 14.72
CA GLY A 21 10.88 -1.78 15.79
C GLY A 21 11.44 -0.63 16.62
N THR A 22 12.03 -0.97 17.76
CA THR A 22 12.82 -0.04 18.58
C THR A 22 14.31 -0.31 18.45
N PHE A 23 15.14 0.72 18.58
CA PHE A 23 16.59 0.59 18.61
C PHE A 23 17.21 1.58 19.61
N ASP A 24 18.41 1.26 20.08
CA ASP A 24 19.22 2.15 20.91
C ASP A 24 20.14 2.99 20.02
N ALA A 25 20.01 4.32 20.11
CA ALA A 25 20.78 5.28 19.34
C ALA A 25 21.93 5.92 20.15
N THR A 26 22.18 5.49 21.39
CA THR A 26 23.22 6.07 22.28
C THR A 26 24.62 5.98 21.69
N GLY A 27 24.94 4.89 21.00
CA GLY A 27 26.20 4.67 20.29
C GLY A 27 26.28 5.34 18.90
N GLY A 28 25.24 6.09 18.50
CA GLY A 28 25.10 6.69 17.17
C GLY A 28 24.13 5.92 16.26
N VAL A 29 23.55 6.64 15.30
CA VAL A 29 22.51 6.10 14.39
C VAL A 29 23.08 5.08 13.41
N GLU A 30 24.28 5.31 12.88
CA GLU A 30 24.92 4.40 11.92
C GLU A 30 25.25 3.01 12.52
N PRO A 31 25.93 2.90 13.67
CA PRO A 31 26.13 1.60 14.31
C PRO A 31 24.81 0.88 14.63
N ALA A 32 23.78 1.61 15.05
CA ALA A 32 22.48 1.04 15.39
C ALA A 32 21.70 0.50 14.17
N LEU A 33 21.88 1.11 13.00
CA LEU A 33 21.19 0.74 11.75
C LEU A 33 22.04 -0.12 10.80
N THR A 34 23.34 -0.30 11.08
CA THR A 34 24.20 -1.22 10.32
C THR A 34 23.57 -2.61 10.15
N PRO A 35 22.99 -3.26 11.19
CA PRO A 35 22.36 -4.57 11.03
C PRO A 35 21.19 -4.60 10.03
N LEU A 36 20.44 -3.50 9.91
CA LEU A 36 19.37 -3.37 8.94
C LEU A 36 19.91 -3.42 7.50
N VAL A 37 20.96 -2.63 7.25
CA VAL A 37 21.59 -2.52 5.92
C VAL A 37 22.33 -3.81 5.56
N ASP A 38 23.03 -4.42 6.53
CA ASP A 38 23.69 -5.72 6.37
C ASP A 38 22.70 -6.80 5.94
N ALA A 39 21.55 -6.88 6.62
CA ALA A 39 20.51 -7.85 6.29
C ALA A 39 19.92 -7.61 4.89
N LEU A 40 19.69 -6.34 4.53
CA LEU A 40 19.18 -5.99 3.21
C LEU A 40 20.17 -6.40 2.11
N GLU A 41 21.44 -6.02 2.23
CA GLU A 41 22.48 -6.35 1.23
C GLU A 41 22.74 -7.85 1.12
N LYS A 42 22.62 -8.58 2.24
CA LYS A 42 22.87 -10.02 2.27
C LYS A 42 21.71 -10.84 1.69
N TYR A 43 20.47 -10.42 1.95
CA TYR A 43 19.31 -11.26 1.69
C TYR A 43 18.38 -10.73 0.60
N ALA A 44 18.39 -9.44 0.24
CA ALA A 44 17.48 -8.85 -0.76
C ALA A 44 17.85 -9.18 -2.21
N ASP A 45 18.21 -10.43 -2.47
CA ASP A 45 18.62 -10.89 -3.80
C ASP A 45 17.46 -10.78 -4.80
N GLY A 46 17.78 -10.23 -5.97
CA GLY A 46 16.80 -9.96 -7.02
C GLY A 46 15.85 -8.78 -6.79
N TRP A 47 15.82 -8.14 -5.61
CA TRP A 47 14.97 -6.95 -5.33
C TRP A 47 15.69 -5.81 -4.58
N MET A 48 17.02 -5.89 -4.45
CA MET A 48 17.84 -4.86 -3.80
C MET A 48 17.59 -3.44 -4.36
N PRO A 49 17.37 -2.42 -3.51
CA PRO A 49 17.30 -1.03 -3.95
C PRO A 49 18.57 -0.57 -4.68
N THR A 50 18.41 0.23 -5.73
CA THR A 50 19.52 0.77 -6.55
C THR A 50 19.73 2.26 -6.37
N LEU A 51 18.82 2.95 -5.68
CA LEU A 51 18.83 4.39 -5.45
C LEU A 51 18.54 4.72 -3.98
N VAL A 52 19.14 5.79 -3.49
CA VAL A 52 18.81 6.45 -2.21
C VAL A 52 18.24 7.83 -2.52
N LYS A 53 17.12 8.17 -1.89
CA LYS A 53 16.47 9.47 -1.98
C LYS A 53 16.36 10.10 -0.60
N SER A 54 17.00 11.25 -0.45
CA SER A 54 16.80 12.20 0.64
C SER A 54 16.30 13.52 0.05
N THR A 55 16.97 14.63 0.35
CA THR A 55 16.89 15.88 -0.40
C THR A 55 17.48 15.73 -1.80
N ARG A 56 18.50 14.86 -1.96
CA ARG A 56 19.11 14.53 -3.26
C ARG A 56 18.90 13.08 -3.61
N LYS A 57 19.00 12.75 -4.90
CA LYS A 57 18.96 11.38 -5.41
C LYS A 57 20.40 10.89 -5.63
N ARG A 58 20.70 9.67 -5.17
CA ARG A 58 22.03 9.04 -5.28
C ARG A 58 21.89 7.59 -5.71
N ARG A 59 22.91 7.05 -6.36
CA ARG A 59 23.04 5.60 -6.50
C ARG A 59 23.18 4.97 -5.12
N TYR A 60 22.64 3.78 -4.95
CA TYR A 60 22.80 3.02 -3.72
C TYR A 60 24.28 2.74 -3.42
N SER A 61 24.69 3.11 -2.22
CA SER A 61 25.88 2.67 -1.51
C SER A 61 25.63 2.88 -0.01
N ARG A 62 26.34 2.17 0.86
CA ARG A 62 26.20 2.36 2.33
C ARG A 62 26.42 3.82 2.73
N GLU A 63 27.45 4.44 2.18
CA GLU A 63 27.79 5.84 2.45
C GLU A 63 26.68 6.79 1.99
N ALA A 64 26.00 6.47 0.88
CA ALA A 64 24.88 7.25 0.40
C ALA A 64 23.66 7.14 1.33
N VAL A 65 23.43 5.97 1.95
CA VAL A 65 22.38 5.76 2.96
C VAL A 65 22.66 6.59 4.20
N TRP A 66 23.87 6.52 4.75
CA TRP A 66 24.23 7.28 5.95
C TRP A 66 24.16 8.79 5.74
N ARG A 67 24.74 9.27 4.63
CA ARG A 67 24.63 10.68 4.25
C ARG A 67 23.18 11.12 4.08
N ALA A 68 22.32 10.27 3.51
CA ALA A 68 20.90 10.59 3.34
C ALA A 68 20.18 10.73 4.68
N ILE A 69 20.48 9.88 5.66
CA ILE A 69 19.89 9.92 7.01
C ILE A 69 20.32 11.20 7.73
N GLU A 70 21.62 11.55 7.67
CA GLU A 70 22.16 12.77 8.27
C GLU A 70 21.59 14.04 7.63
N GLU A 71 21.50 14.08 6.29
CA GLU A 71 20.94 15.22 5.56
C GLU A 71 19.47 15.52 5.90
N ARG A 72 18.73 14.48 6.28
CA ARG A 72 17.30 14.58 6.64
C ARG A 72 17.08 14.66 8.13
N ARG A 73 18.14 14.68 8.94
CA ARG A 73 18.05 14.69 10.39
C ARG A 73 17.55 16.04 10.88
N ASP A 74 16.46 16.01 11.60
CA ASP A 74 15.90 17.15 12.34
C ASP A 74 15.65 16.78 13.82
N GLU A 75 14.90 17.63 14.52
CA GLU A 75 14.56 17.46 15.93
C GLU A 75 13.65 16.25 16.21
N TYR A 76 12.93 15.76 15.20
CA TYR A 76 12.00 14.63 15.31
C TYR A 76 12.60 13.32 14.78
N GLY A 77 13.57 13.40 13.86
CA GLY A 77 14.33 12.26 13.38
C GLY A 77 14.71 12.39 11.90
N SER A 78 14.59 11.31 11.12
CA SER A 78 14.97 11.31 9.71
C SER A 78 14.05 10.41 8.87
N ILE A 79 13.67 10.87 7.68
CA ILE A 79 12.94 10.05 6.70
C ILE A 79 13.73 10.00 5.39
N ILE A 80 14.04 8.78 4.95
CA ILE A 80 14.69 8.52 3.65
C ILE A 80 13.95 7.43 2.89
N GLY A 81 14.15 7.38 1.58
CA GLY A 81 13.63 6.28 0.76
C GLY A 81 14.74 5.59 -0.04
N LEU A 82 14.66 4.27 -0.12
CA LEU A 82 15.50 3.40 -0.95
C LEU A 82 14.62 2.85 -2.07
N TYR A 83 15.06 3.00 -3.31
CA TYR A 83 14.21 2.70 -4.48
C TYR A 83 14.93 1.85 -5.52
N ARG A 84 14.13 1.10 -6.28
CA ARG A 84 14.53 0.51 -7.57
C ARG A 84 13.43 0.74 -8.58
N SER A 85 13.76 1.36 -9.72
CA SER A 85 12.78 1.61 -10.79
C SER A 85 12.66 0.47 -11.80
N GLU A 86 13.65 -0.43 -11.87
CA GLU A 86 13.64 -1.63 -12.72
C GLU A 86 12.77 -2.72 -12.07
N SER A 87 12.33 -3.71 -12.84
CA SER A 87 11.55 -4.84 -12.31
C SER A 87 12.43 -5.83 -11.53
N PRO A 88 12.01 -6.29 -10.33
CA PRO A 88 10.85 -5.80 -9.57
C PRO A 88 11.09 -4.38 -9.03
N ALA A 89 10.08 -3.55 -9.19
CA ALA A 89 10.10 -2.18 -8.69
C ALA A 89 9.99 -2.19 -7.16
N VAL A 90 10.85 -1.42 -6.50
CA VAL A 90 10.99 -1.44 -5.03
C VAL A 90 10.89 -0.03 -4.48
N SER A 91 10.14 0.11 -3.39
CA SER A 91 10.06 1.30 -2.55
C SER A 91 10.20 0.89 -1.09
N LEU A 92 11.32 1.23 -0.47
CA LEU A 92 11.56 1.05 0.95
C LEU A 92 11.70 2.41 1.62
N VAL A 93 10.72 2.79 2.42
CA VAL A 93 10.76 4.03 3.19
C VAL A 93 11.22 3.71 4.61
N LEU A 94 12.27 4.39 5.06
CA LEU A 94 12.77 4.32 6.42
C LEU A 94 12.43 5.64 7.14
N ASN A 95 11.68 5.53 8.22
CA ASN A 95 11.36 6.63 9.12
C ASN A 95 11.93 6.33 10.50
N LEU A 96 12.87 7.17 10.92
CA LEU A 96 13.55 7.12 12.19
C LEU A 96 12.99 8.21 13.07
N THR A 97 12.54 7.86 14.27
CA THR A 97 12.21 8.84 15.31
C THR A 97 13.22 8.72 16.43
N LEU A 98 13.90 9.81 16.73
CA LEU A 98 14.94 9.85 17.75
C LEU A 98 14.37 10.44 19.04
N ALA A 99 14.37 9.67 20.12
CA ALA A 99 13.92 10.11 21.44
C ALA A 99 14.98 9.85 22.50
N GLN A 100 14.96 10.65 23.58
CA GLN A 100 15.81 10.41 24.76
C GLN A 100 15.30 9.15 25.48
N GLY A 101 15.87 7.99 25.12
CA GLY A 101 15.47 6.69 25.65
C GLY A 101 15.46 5.63 24.56
N GLN A 102 14.27 5.35 23.99
CA GLN A 102 14.13 4.39 22.90
C GLN A 102 13.78 5.11 21.59
N SER A 103 14.63 4.96 20.60
CA SER A 103 14.35 5.42 19.24
C SER A 103 13.51 4.38 18.49
N THR A 104 12.70 4.83 17.55
CA THR A 104 11.84 3.93 16.76
C THR A 104 12.26 3.93 15.30
N LEU A 105 12.30 2.74 14.72
CA LEU A 105 12.49 2.50 13.30
C LEU A 105 11.15 2.02 12.74
N ARG A 106 10.60 2.77 11.78
CA ARG A 106 9.52 2.31 10.92
C ARG A 106 10.08 2.08 9.52
N ALA A 107 9.93 0.87 9.01
CA ALA A 107 10.23 0.52 7.64
C ALA A 107 8.94 0.08 6.93
N SER A 108 8.71 0.64 5.75
CA SER A 108 7.62 0.25 4.85
C SER A 108 8.24 -0.12 3.52
N LEU A 109 8.17 -1.40 3.18
CA LEU A 109 8.72 -1.98 1.95
C LEU A 109 7.57 -2.39 1.05
N ASP A 110 7.55 -1.87 -0.17
CA ASP A 110 6.66 -2.31 -1.23
C ASP A 110 7.50 -2.83 -2.40
N VAL A 111 7.20 -4.05 -2.85
CA VAL A 111 7.88 -4.67 -3.99
C VAL A 111 6.84 -5.19 -4.98
N GLN A 112 6.91 -4.68 -6.21
CA GLN A 112 5.98 -5.01 -7.28
C GLN A 112 6.70 -5.61 -8.50
N PRO A 113 6.09 -6.57 -9.20
CA PRO A 113 4.75 -7.13 -8.94
C PRO A 113 4.80 -8.29 -7.92
N LEU A 114 3.71 -8.52 -7.18
CA LEU A 114 3.61 -9.60 -6.19
C LEU A 114 4.05 -11.00 -6.70
N PRO A 115 3.75 -11.41 -7.96
CA PRO A 115 4.22 -12.68 -8.52
C PRO A 115 5.76 -12.87 -8.57
N PHE A 116 6.54 -11.82 -8.32
CA PHE A 116 7.99 -11.94 -8.11
C PHE A 116 8.33 -12.82 -6.90
N PHE A 117 7.51 -12.80 -5.84
CA PHE A 117 7.74 -13.57 -4.61
C PHE A 117 7.32 -15.04 -4.73
N ARG A 118 8.05 -15.77 -5.58
CA ARG A 118 8.09 -17.23 -5.59
C ARG A 118 8.99 -17.76 -4.46
N GLU A 119 9.26 -19.06 -4.42
CA GLU A 119 9.96 -19.70 -3.28
C GLU A 119 11.26 -19.01 -2.85
N GLU A 120 12.18 -18.72 -3.77
CA GLU A 120 13.48 -18.13 -3.43
C GLU A 120 13.35 -16.69 -2.94
N SER A 121 12.64 -15.83 -3.68
CA SER A 121 12.40 -14.44 -3.30
C SER A 121 11.57 -14.32 -2.01
N SER A 122 10.63 -15.24 -1.77
CA SER A 122 9.86 -15.34 -0.52
C SER A 122 10.75 -15.68 0.67
N ARG A 123 11.65 -16.67 0.52
CA ARG A 123 12.65 -17.02 1.53
C ARG A 123 13.63 -15.88 1.79
N SER A 124 14.05 -15.18 0.74
CA SER A 124 14.89 -13.98 0.81
C SER A 124 14.27 -12.91 1.70
N LEU A 125 12.99 -12.58 1.48
CA LEU A 125 12.30 -11.60 2.32
C LEU A 125 12.09 -12.10 3.75
N ALA A 126 11.71 -13.37 3.93
CA ALA A 126 11.59 -13.95 5.27
C ALA A 126 12.92 -13.88 6.05
N ALA A 127 14.06 -14.01 5.36
CA ALA A 127 15.39 -13.85 5.96
C ALA A 127 15.70 -12.40 6.35
N VAL A 128 15.33 -11.40 5.52
CA VAL A 128 15.39 -9.98 5.89
C VAL A 128 14.55 -9.71 7.13
N ALA A 129 13.29 -10.16 7.12
CA ALA A 129 12.35 -9.98 8.22
C ALA A 129 12.85 -10.63 9.52
N ARG A 130 13.36 -11.86 9.45
CA ARG A 130 14.02 -12.58 10.57
C ARG A 130 15.18 -11.76 11.13
N ALA A 131 16.10 -11.31 10.28
CA ALA A 131 17.29 -10.59 10.70
C ALA A 131 16.94 -9.25 11.36
N TRP A 132 15.97 -8.51 10.81
CA TRP A 132 15.50 -7.26 11.39
C TRP A 132 14.81 -7.50 12.73
N ALA A 133 13.89 -8.46 12.81
CA ALA A 133 13.15 -8.75 14.04
C ALA A 133 14.03 -9.31 15.16
N ALA A 134 15.13 -10.00 14.83
CA ALA A 134 16.10 -10.45 15.83
C ALA A 134 16.85 -9.28 16.49
N GLN A 135 17.07 -8.18 15.76
CA GLN A 135 17.84 -7.03 16.22
C GLN A 135 16.98 -5.90 16.79
N TYR A 136 15.80 -5.69 16.21
CA TYR A 136 14.91 -4.59 16.57
C TYR A 136 13.63 -5.19 17.15
N PRO A 137 13.42 -5.13 18.49
CA PRO A 137 12.20 -5.60 19.11
C PRO A 137 10.98 -4.94 18.47
N VAL A 138 10.03 -5.76 18.02
CA VAL A 138 8.77 -5.33 17.43
C VAL A 138 7.60 -5.68 18.34
N ALA A 139 6.52 -4.91 18.28
CA ALA A 139 5.24 -5.35 18.85
C ALA A 139 4.53 -6.32 17.89
N TYR A 140 4.49 -5.93 16.61
CA TYR A 140 3.98 -6.71 15.50
C TYR A 140 4.60 -6.20 14.19
N ALA A 141 4.85 -7.09 13.25
CA ALA A 141 5.19 -6.77 11.86
C ALA A 141 4.55 -7.81 10.93
N SER A 142 4.26 -7.42 9.70
CA SER A 142 3.61 -8.31 8.72
C SER A 142 4.04 -8.01 7.30
N ALA A 143 4.04 -9.05 6.45
CA ALA A 143 4.14 -8.90 5.01
C ALA A 143 3.03 -9.65 4.29
N HIS A 144 2.42 -9.01 3.29
CA HIS A 144 1.31 -9.58 2.52
C HIS A 144 1.04 -8.84 1.20
N SER A 145 0.08 -9.34 0.42
CA SER A 145 -0.55 -8.60 -0.68
C SER A 145 -1.13 -7.28 -0.17
N ASN A 146 -0.73 -6.16 -0.77
CA ASN A 146 -1.28 -4.84 -0.45
C ASN A 146 -2.79 -4.78 -0.71
N ALA A 147 -3.26 -5.41 -1.79
CA ALA A 147 -4.69 -5.49 -2.09
C ALA A 147 -5.47 -6.25 -1.01
N ASP A 148 -4.96 -7.38 -0.53
CA ASP A 148 -5.63 -8.16 0.53
C ASP A 148 -5.51 -7.52 1.92
N GLU A 149 -4.43 -6.77 2.18
CA GLU A 149 -4.30 -5.95 3.40
C GLU A 149 -5.36 -4.85 3.45
N GLN A 150 -5.63 -4.18 2.34
CA GLN A 150 -6.70 -3.17 2.25
C GLN A 150 -8.08 -3.80 2.48
N LEU A 151 -8.34 -4.99 1.92
CA LEU A 151 -9.59 -5.72 2.19
C LEU A 151 -9.71 -6.19 3.65
N ALA A 152 -8.58 -6.38 4.35
CA ALA A 152 -8.53 -6.66 5.78
C ALA A 152 -8.64 -5.40 6.66
N ASP A 153 -8.74 -4.22 6.05
CA ASP A 153 -8.65 -2.91 6.71
C ASP A 153 -7.35 -2.73 7.53
N SER A 154 -6.25 -3.35 7.10
CA SER A 154 -4.95 -3.22 7.76
C SER A 154 -4.46 -1.76 7.73
N PRO A 155 -3.88 -1.22 8.81
CA PRO A 155 -3.55 -1.87 10.10
C PRO A 155 -4.63 -1.69 11.19
N ASN A 156 -5.79 -1.14 10.83
CA ASN A 156 -6.83 -0.77 11.78
C ASN A 156 -7.75 -1.95 12.10
N PHE A 157 -8.00 -2.83 11.13
CA PHE A 157 -8.84 -4.03 11.26
C PHE A 157 -10.27 -3.71 11.72
N GLY A 158 -10.87 -2.68 11.14
CA GLY A 158 -12.21 -2.17 11.45
C GLY A 158 -12.27 -1.24 12.67
N ARG A 159 -11.14 -0.99 13.34
CA ARG A 159 -11.06 -0.09 14.50
C ARG A 159 -10.93 1.36 14.05
N ASP A 160 -11.47 2.28 14.85
CA ASP A 160 -11.19 3.68 14.61
C ASP A 160 -9.74 4.05 14.94
N ASP A 161 -9.26 5.15 14.34
CA ASP A 161 -7.89 5.63 14.50
C ASP A 161 -7.49 5.91 15.96
N ARG A 162 -8.46 6.28 16.81
CA ARG A 162 -8.20 6.63 18.21
C ARG A 162 -7.99 5.37 19.04
N GLU A 163 -8.81 4.36 18.83
CA GLU A 163 -8.69 3.02 19.43
C GLU A 163 -7.39 2.35 18.98
N ALA A 164 -7.10 2.35 17.68
CA ALA A 164 -5.89 1.76 17.13
C ALA A 164 -4.62 2.39 17.71
N ARG A 165 -4.60 3.70 17.94
CA ARG A 165 -3.47 4.40 18.59
C ARG A 165 -3.37 4.13 20.08
N ARG A 166 -4.50 4.03 20.78
CA ARG A 166 -4.55 3.79 22.23
C ARG A 166 -4.07 2.39 22.58
N ASP A 167 -4.60 1.39 21.87
CA ASP A 167 -4.42 -0.01 22.23
C ASP A 167 -3.23 -0.64 21.47
N GLY A 168 -2.86 -0.06 20.33
CA GLY A 168 -1.81 -0.60 19.47
C GLY A 168 -2.22 -1.95 18.88
N PHE A 169 -1.25 -2.86 18.75
CA PHE A 169 -1.50 -4.24 18.35
C PHE A 169 -1.47 -5.13 19.60
N ASP A 170 -2.60 -5.17 20.30
CA ASP A 170 -2.81 -5.81 21.61
C ASP A 170 -3.26 -7.27 21.51
N LYS A 171 -3.86 -7.65 20.39
CA LYS A 171 -4.30 -9.02 20.08
C LYS A 171 -4.09 -9.32 18.60
N ILE A 172 -4.22 -10.60 18.23
CA ILE A 172 -4.18 -11.02 16.82
C ILE A 172 -5.52 -10.68 16.18
N TYR A 173 -5.53 -9.68 15.30
CA TYR A 173 -6.71 -9.29 14.52
C TYR A 173 -6.85 -10.08 13.22
N GLU A 174 -5.72 -10.31 12.55
CA GLU A 174 -5.62 -11.07 11.32
C GLU A 174 -4.23 -11.72 11.23
N LEU A 175 -4.12 -12.76 10.43
CA LEU A 175 -2.85 -13.34 10.03
C LEU A 175 -2.58 -13.07 8.56
N PHE A 176 -1.37 -12.62 8.25
CA PHE A 176 -0.89 -12.42 6.88
C PHE A 176 0.09 -13.50 6.45
N TRP A 177 0.56 -13.48 5.20
CA TRP A 177 1.51 -14.48 4.69
C TRP A 177 2.74 -14.61 5.60
N LEU A 178 3.32 -13.48 6.03
CA LEU A 178 4.37 -13.42 7.05
C LEU A 178 3.91 -12.55 8.22
N ASN A 179 4.15 -13.03 9.45
CA ASN A 179 3.87 -12.30 10.68
C ASN A 179 5.06 -12.41 11.64
N ILE A 180 5.28 -11.36 12.41
CA ILE A 180 6.25 -11.34 13.50
C ILE A 180 5.51 -10.86 14.74
N PHE A 181 5.40 -11.72 15.75
CA PHE A 181 4.74 -11.40 17.01
C PHE A 181 5.77 -11.03 18.05
N GLY A 182 5.63 -9.84 18.65
CA GLY A 182 6.49 -9.40 19.73
C GLY A 182 6.31 -10.19 21.02
N PRO A 183 7.27 -10.13 21.96
CA PRO A 183 7.25 -10.95 23.17
C PRO A 183 6.00 -10.80 24.02
N LYS A 184 5.45 -9.57 24.12
CA LYS A 184 4.20 -9.30 24.86
C LYS A 184 3.01 -10.08 24.31
N LEU A 185 2.89 -10.14 22.98
CA LEU A 185 1.80 -10.84 22.33
C LEU A 185 2.00 -12.35 22.42
N VAL A 186 3.25 -12.82 22.27
CA VAL A 186 3.64 -14.23 22.49
C VAL A 186 3.28 -14.69 23.89
N GLU A 187 3.56 -13.88 24.92
CA GLU A 187 3.20 -14.17 26.30
C GLU A 187 1.68 -14.24 26.48
N SER A 188 0.93 -13.28 25.92
CA SER A 188 -0.53 -13.22 26.06
C SER A 188 -1.28 -14.41 25.42
N VAL A 189 -0.79 -14.92 24.29
CA VAL A 189 -1.39 -16.07 23.57
C VAL A 189 -0.84 -17.40 24.10
N GLY A 190 0.39 -17.38 24.61
CA GLY A 190 1.12 -18.55 25.09
C GLY A 190 2.16 -19.01 24.06
N ARG A 191 3.43 -19.07 24.51
CA ARG A 191 4.58 -19.47 23.69
C ARG A 191 4.40 -20.83 23.01
N GLU A 192 3.96 -21.85 23.74
CA GLU A 192 3.77 -23.20 23.18
C GLU A 192 2.68 -23.24 22.11
N ARG A 193 1.59 -22.48 22.30
CA ARG A 193 0.53 -22.33 21.30
C ARG A 193 1.07 -21.67 20.04
N MET A 194 1.80 -20.57 20.19
CA MET A 194 2.43 -19.89 19.05
C MET A 194 3.39 -20.81 18.28
N LEU A 195 4.26 -21.55 18.99
CA LEU A 195 5.22 -22.46 18.37
C LEU A 195 4.59 -23.69 17.70
N SER A 196 3.40 -24.10 18.15
CA SER A 196 2.64 -25.21 17.57
C SER A 196 1.67 -24.79 16.47
N THR A 197 1.72 -23.53 16.02
CA THR A 197 0.84 -23.03 14.96
C THR A 197 1.01 -23.82 13.66
N PRO A 198 -0.08 -24.30 13.03
CA PRO A 198 0.00 -25.01 11.76
C PRO A 198 0.35 -24.04 10.64
N ALA A 199 1.63 -23.98 10.26
CA ALA A 199 2.15 -23.07 9.24
C ALA A 199 3.38 -23.67 8.54
N HIS A 200 3.79 -23.05 7.44
CA HIS A 200 5.00 -23.47 6.70
C HIS A 200 6.28 -23.32 7.52
N LEU A 201 6.43 -22.21 8.24
CA LEU A 201 7.56 -21.96 9.13
C LEU A 201 7.09 -21.27 10.41
N VAL A 202 7.53 -21.79 11.55
CA VAL A 202 7.39 -21.16 12.87
C VAL A 202 8.74 -21.17 13.55
N GLU A 203 9.19 -20.02 14.03
CA GLU A 203 10.49 -19.87 14.67
C GLU A 203 10.44 -18.84 15.78
N GLU A 204 11.06 -19.19 16.91
CA GLU A 204 11.35 -18.23 17.98
C GLU A 204 12.68 -17.54 17.76
N LEU A 205 12.67 -16.22 17.86
CA LEU A 205 13.84 -15.35 17.73
C LEU A 205 14.52 -15.14 19.10
N PRO A 206 15.81 -14.74 19.14
CA PRO A 206 16.56 -14.60 20.39
C PRO A 206 15.96 -13.63 21.42
N ASN A 207 15.13 -12.69 20.97
CA ASN A 207 14.45 -11.71 21.83
C ASN A 207 13.07 -12.17 22.32
N GLY A 208 12.68 -13.42 22.06
CA GLY A 208 11.37 -13.98 22.44
C GLY A 208 10.23 -13.65 21.48
N SER A 209 10.51 -12.96 20.36
CA SER A 209 9.53 -12.78 19.29
C SER A 209 9.35 -14.08 18.50
N ILE A 210 8.22 -14.25 17.82
CA ILE A 210 7.96 -15.40 16.96
C ILE A 210 7.75 -14.95 15.52
N LEU A 211 8.54 -15.50 14.60
CA LEU A 211 8.33 -15.39 13.16
C LEU A 211 7.43 -16.54 12.70
N LEU A 212 6.37 -16.20 11.98
CA LEU A 212 5.40 -17.12 11.40
C LEU A 212 5.28 -16.85 9.90
N VAL A 213 5.52 -17.86 9.08
CA VAL A 213 5.25 -17.81 7.63
C VAL A 213 4.23 -18.90 7.31
N LEU A 214 3.07 -18.50 6.78
CA LEU A 214 1.93 -19.39 6.58
C LEU A 214 2.14 -20.34 5.39
N TRP A 215 2.67 -19.82 4.29
CA TRP A 215 2.78 -20.54 3.01
C TRP A 215 4.17 -20.36 2.38
N PRO A 216 4.69 -21.32 1.58
CA PRO A 216 6.03 -21.22 1.00
C PRO A 216 6.26 -19.99 0.10
N THR A 217 5.22 -19.52 -0.57
CA THR A 217 5.30 -18.38 -1.49
C THR A 217 4.30 -17.29 -1.10
N ALA A 218 4.71 -16.03 -1.20
CA ALA A 218 3.79 -14.91 -1.00
C ALA A 218 2.86 -14.70 -2.21
N ALA A 219 3.34 -15.07 -3.40
CA ALA A 219 2.58 -14.93 -4.65
C ALA A 219 1.29 -15.77 -4.69
N GLU A 220 1.22 -16.88 -3.96
CA GLU A 220 0.07 -17.80 -3.96
C GLU A 220 -0.84 -17.61 -2.75
N PHE A 221 -0.75 -16.48 -2.04
CA PHE A 221 -1.52 -16.21 -0.82
C PHE A 221 -3.04 -16.43 -0.99
N ALA A 222 -3.56 -16.19 -2.20
CA ALA A 222 -4.99 -16.29 -2.52
C ALA A 222 -5.45 -17.69 -2.92
N SER A 223 -4.52 -18.66 -3.06
CA SER A 223 -4.84 -20.07 -3.37
C SER A 223 -5.70 -20.70 -2.27
N GLU A 224 -6.51 -21.69 -2.64
CA GLU A 224 -7.41 -22.36 -1.71
C GLU A 224 -6.63 -23.02 -0.56
N GLU A 225 -5.52 -23.69 -0.87
CA GLU A 225 -4.65 -24.33 0.11
C GLU A 225 -4.03 -23.32 1.08
N ALA A 226 -3.53 -22.19 0.56
CA ALA A 226 -2.96 -21.13 1.40
C ALA A 226 -4.02 -20.53 2.33
N ARG A 227 -5.24 -20.27 1.84
CA ARG A 227 -6.34 -19.75 2.67
C ARG A 227 -6.79 -20.74 3.74
N VAL A 228 -6.81 -22.04 3.45
CA VAL A 228 -7.09 -23.07 4.45
C VAL A 228 -6.02 -23.09 5.55
N VAL A 229 -4.73 -22.98 5.20
CA VAL A 229 -3.65 -22.88 6.20
C VAL A 229 -3.78 -21.60 7.02
N GLN A 230 -4.06 -20.47 6.39
CA GLN A 230 -4.29 -19.19 7.06
C GLN A 230 -5.45 -19.28 8.06
N ALA A 231 -6.59 -19.86 7.68
CA ALA A 231 -7.73 -20.06 8.55
C ALA A 231 -7.40 -20.98 9.75
N ARG A 232 -6.70 -22.09 9.51
CA ARG A 232 -6.28 -23.03 10.57
C ARG A 232 -5.34 -22.36 11.57
N ALA A 233 -4.35 -21.63 11.08
CA ALA A 233 -3.42 -20.88 11.92
C ALA A 233 -4.16 -19.81 12.74
N HIS A 234 -5.11 -19.10 12.13
CA HIS A 234 -5.85 -18.03 12.79
C HIS A 234 -6.70 -18.59 13.95
N VAL A 235 -7.50 -19.63 13.71
CA VAL A 235 -8.30 -20.27 14.77
C VAL A 235 -7.43 -20.94 15.83
N HIS A 236 -6.26 -21.48 15.48
CA HIS A 236 -5.33 -22.03 16.46
C HIS A 236 -4.84 -20.97 17.45
N LEU A 237 -4.54 -19.77 16.96
CA LEU A 237 -4.09 -18.64 17.78
C LEU A 237 -5.24 -17.88 18.45
N ARG A 238 -6.44 -17.95 17.88
CA ARG A 238 -7.68 -17.32 18.37
C ARG A 238 -8.80 -18.37 18.43
N PRO A 239 -8.83 -19.20 19.50
CA PRO A 239 -9.78 -20.31 19.62
C PRO A 239 -11.24 -19.85 19.80
N ASP A 240 -11.46 -18.56 20.02
CA ASP A 240 -12.78 -17.94 20.03
C ASP A 240 -13.39 -17.74 18.63
N LEU A 241 -12.59 -17.91 17.56
CA LEU A 241 -13.05 -17.81 16.18
C LEU A 241 -13.55 -19.15 15.64
N ASP A 242 -14.53 -19.07 14.73
CA ASP A 242 -15.05 -20.21 13.98
C ASP A 242 -14.29 -20.39 12.66
N PHE A 243 -13.83 -21.63 12.39
CA PHE A 243 -13.03 -21.94 11.21
C PHE A 243 -13.75 -21.68 9.90
N ASP A 244 -15.00 -22.13 9.78
CA ASP A 244 -15.76 -21.99 8.54
C ASP A 244 -16.07 -20.53 8.23
N SER A 245 -16.37 -19.73 9.27
CA SER A 245 -16.56 -18.29 9.16
C SER A 245 -15.29 -17.56 8.70
N VAL A 246 -14.14 -17.88 9.31
CA VAL A 246 -12.84 -17.29 8.92
C VAL A 246 -12.48 -17.66 7.48
N LEU A 247 -12.60 -18.94 7.12
CA LEU A 247 -12.29 -19.43 5.78
C LEU A 247 -13.22 -18.82 4.72
N ARG A 248 -14.52 -18.66 5.02
CA ARG A 248 -15.47 -18.01 4.12
C ARG A 248 -15.05 -16.57 3.83
N THR A 249 -14.74 -15.77 4.85
CA THR A 249 -14.26 -14.39 4.68
C THR A 249 -12.97 -14.33 3.86
N LEU A 250 -12.05 -15.27 4.07
CA LEU A 250 -10.81 -15.38 3.28
C LEU A 250 -11.08 -15.69 1.80
N ARG A 251 -12.01 -16.59 1.52
CA ARG A 251 -12.44 -16.92 0.15
C ARG A 251 -13.15 -15.75 -0.54
N GLU A 252 -13.99 -15.02 0.19
CA GLU A 252 -14.65 -13.80 -0.31
C GLU A 252 -13.61 -12.75 -0.74
N ARG A 253 -12.55 -12.55 0.06
CA ARG A 253 -11.44 -11.67 -0.32
C ARG A 253 -10.67 -12.19 -1.53
N SER A 254 -10.32 -13.48 -1.57
CA SER A 254 -9.69 -14.06 -2.77
C SER A 254 -10.54 -13.86 -4.03
N ALA A 255 -11.86 -14.04 -3.93
CA ALA A 255 -12.79 -13.85 -5.04
C ALA A 255 -12.84 -12.37 -5.50
N ALA A 256 -12.79 -11.41 -4.58
CA ALA A 256 -12.76 -9.99 -4.89
C ALA A 256 -11.49 -9.56 -5.65
N LEU A 257 -10.39 -10.30 -5.51
CA LEU A 257 -9.10 -10.01 -6.15
C LEU A 257 -8.90 -10.75 -7.48
N VAL A 258 -9.84 -11.60 -7.91
CA VAL A 258 -9.75 -12.29 -9.20
C VAL A 258 -9.72 -11.26 -10.34
N PRO A 259 -8.74 -11.33 -11.26
CA PRO A 259 -8.67 -10.40 -12.38
C PRO A 259 -9.93 -10.42 -13.26
N VAL A 260 -10.44 -9.24 -13.57
CA VAL A 260 -11.57 -9.02 -14.48
C VAL A 260 -11.05 -8.30 -15.72
N GLU A 261 -11.31 -8.86 -16.89
CA GLU A 261 -10.90 -8.25 -18.17
C GLU A 261 -11.78 -7.01 -18.47
N PRO A 262 -11.18 -5.84 -18.77
CA PRO A 262 -11.94 -4.67 -19.21
C PRO A 262 -12.66 -4.89 -20.55
N CYS A 263 -13.98 -4.72 -20.57
CA CYS A 263 -14.83 -4.82 -21.76
C CYS A 263 -15.88 -3.70 -21.82
N PHE A 264 -15.38 -2.46 -21.67
CA PHE A 264 -16.20 -1.26 -21.62
C PHE A 264 -16.98 -1.00 -22.92
N HIS A 265 -18.11 -0.31 -22.79
CA HIS A 265 -18.92 0.10 -23.94
C HIS A 265 -18.10 1.02 -24.87
N PRO A 266 -18.07 0.80 -26.21
CA PRO A 266 -17.20 1.52 -27.14
C PRO A 266 -17.26 3.05 -27.02
N ASP A 267 -18.47 3.60 -26.89
CA ASP A 267 -18.70 5.05 -26.84
C ASP A 267 -18.04 5.75 -25.64
N VAL A 268 -17.84 5.03 -24.52
CA VAL A 268 -17.24 5.57 -23.29
C VAL A 268 -15.94 4.87 -22.91
N ALA A 269 -15.50 3.89 -23.69
CA ALA A 269 -14.32 3.08 -23.42
C ALA A 269 -13.02 3.91 -23.24
N PRO A 270 -12.76 4.97 -24.03
CA PRO A 270 -11.60 5.81 -23.80
C PRO A 270 -11.59 6.48 -22.42
N PHE A 271 -12.73 6.98 -21.94
CA PHE A 271 -12.81 7.58 -20.61
C PHE A 271 -12.71 6.50 -19.51
N LEU A 272 -13.50 5.44 -19.62
CA LEU A 272 -13.57 4.37 -18.62
C LEU A 272 -12.25 3.61 -18.45
N SER A 273 -11.42 3.51 -19.49
CA SER A 273 -10.12 2.84 -19.39
C SER A 273 -9.11 3.56 -18.48
N ARG A 274 -9.35 4.82 -18.16
CA ARG A 274 -8.49 5.62 -17.27
C ARG A 274 -8.90 5.54 -15.80
N LEU A 275 -10.13 5.11 -15.51
CA LEU A 275 -10.66 5.07 -14.14
C LEU A 275 -10.09 3.95 -13.24
N PRO A 276 -9.81 2.72 -13.73
CA PRO A 276 -9.34 1.62 -12.87
C PRO A 276 -8.11 1.93 -12.03
N ASP A 277 -7.23 2.81 -12.51
CA ASP A 277 -6.00 3.20 -11.83
C ASP A 277 -6.22 4.23 -10.71
N GLU A 278 -7.36 4.90 -10.69
CA GLU A 278 -7.75 5.87 -9.64
C GLU A 278 -8.42 5.20 -8.43
N PHE A 279 -8.93 3.98 -8.58
CA PHE A 279 -9.48 3.21 -7.47
C PHE A 279 -8.38 2.50 -6.68
N ALA A 280 -8.67 2.23 -5.40
CA ALA A 280 -7.82 1.37 -4.58
C ALA A 280 -7.63 0.01 -5.27
N ILE A 281 -6.41 -0.55 -5.19
CA ILE A 281 -6.07 -1.82 -5.88
C ILE A 281 -6.99 -2.97 -5.46
N SER A 282 -7.43 -2.96 -4.20
CA SER A 282 -8.42 -3.89 -3.63
C SER A 282 -9.82 -3.79 -4.24
N GLU A 283 -10.23 -2.61 -4.69
CA GLU A 283 -11.54 -2.36 -5.28
C GLU A 283 -11.55 -2.43 -6.81
N ARG A 284 -10.36 -2.39 -7.42
CA ARG A 284 -10.20 -2.27 -8.87
C ARG A 284 -11.01 -3.31 -9.64
N GLN A 285 -10.92 -4.58 -9.27
CA GLN A 285 -11.61 -5.65 -10.01
C GLN A 285 -13.13 -5.52 -9.93
N ARG A 286 -13.65 -5.15 -8.74
CA ARG A 286 -15.07 -4.83 -8.56
C ARG A 286 -15.49 -3.65 -9.44
N LYS A 287 -14.68 -2.59 -9.47
CA LYS A 287 -14.95 -1.39 -10.27
C LYS A 287 -14.91 -1.68 -11.77
N ILE A 288 -13.96 -2.48 -12.24
CA ILE A 288 -13.93 -2.92 -13.64
C ILE A 288 -15.22 -3.69 -13.98
N ALA A 289 -15.67 -4.61 -13.11
CA ALA A 289 -16.91 -5.34 -13.32
C ALA A 289 -18.15 -4.41 -13.37
N GLU A 290 -18.24 -3.43 -12.46
CA GLU A 290 -19.29 -2.38 -12.47
C GLU A 290 -19.27 -1.59 -13.79
N LEU A 291 -18.09 -1.16 -14.24
CA LEU A 291 -17.91 -0.40 -15.48
C LEU A 291 -18.19 -1.24 -16.75
N ASN A 292 -17.90 -2.54 -16.74
CA ASN A 292 -18.24 -3.46 -17.82
C ASN A 292 -19.77 -3.60 -17.99
N ALA A 293 -20.51 -3.61 -16.88
CA ALA A 293 -21.97 -3.69 -16.86
C ALA A 293 -22.64 -2.35 -17.23
N PHE A 294 -21.92 -1.24 -17.12
CA PHE A 294 -22.45 0.08 -17.47
C PHE A 294 -22.81 0.17 -18.96
N ARG A 295 -23.95 0.81 -19.23
CA ARG A 295 -24.42 1.14 -20.56
C ARG A 295 -24.80 2.62 -20.57
N PRO A 296 -24.15 3.45 -21.41
CA PRO A 296 -24.54 4.84 -21.51
C PRO A 296 -26.00 4.94 -21.99
N PRO A 297 -26.78 5.91 -21.50
CA PRO A 297 -28.10 6.17 -22.04
C PRO A 297 -28.00 6.58 -23.51
N VAL A 298 -29.06 6.33 -24.28
CA VAL A 298 -29.14 6.82 -25.66
C VAL A 298 -29.02 8.34 -25.62
N PRO A 299 -28.13 8.96 -26.41
CA PRO A 299 -28.03 10.41 -26.49
C PRO A 299 -29.39 11.00 -26.84
N GLU A 300 -29.99 11.73 -25.92
CA GLU A 300 -31.16 12.57 -26.23
C GLU A 300 -30.65 13.77 -27.02
N GLU A 301 -31.18 13.95 -28.22
CA GLU A 301 -30.88 15.12 -29.03
C GLU A 301 -31.37 16.35 -28.26
N TRP A 302 -30.43 17.23 -27.88
CA TRP A 302 -30.75 18.49 -27.22
C TRP A 302 -31.44 19.40 -28.25
N LEU A 303 -32.76 19.27 -28.36
CA LEU A 303 -33.56 20.20 -29.13
C LEU A 303 -33.61 21.52 -28.35
N PRO A 304 -33.24 22.66 -28.97
CA PRO A 304 -33.30 23.95 -28.30
C PRO A 304 -34.77 24.27 -27.97
N VAL A 305 -35.14 24.09 -26.72
CA VAL A 305 -36.40 24.58 -26.15
C VAL A 305 -36.12 25.94 -25.54
N ALA A 306 -36.90 26.94 -25.92
CA ALA A 306 -36.80 28.27 -25.33
C ALA A 306 -37.26 28.21 -23.86
N HIS A 307 -36.31 28.08 -22.94
CA HIS A 307 -36.57 28.21 -21.51
C HIS A 307 -36.50 29.70 -21.10
N PRO A 308 -37.41 30.19 -20.22
CA PRO A 308 -37.22 31.49 -19.58
C PRO A 308 -35.95 31.45 -18.73
N SER A 309 -35.24 32.59 -18.63
CA SER A 309 -34.05 32.70 -17.79
C SER A 309 -34.41 32.40 -16.33
N ASP A 310 -33.82 31.35 -15.79
CA ASP A 310 -33.94 30.87 -14.41
C ASP A 310 -32.92 31.55 -13.47
N VAL A 311 -32.13 32.50 -14.00
CA VAL A 311 -31.10 33.22 -13.26
C VAL A 311 -31.72 34.37 -12.47
N ALA A 312 -31.94 34.15 -11.17
CA ALA A 312 -32.54 35.14 -10.27
C ALA A 312 -31.72 36.43 -10.09
N ASN A 313 -30.39 36.37 -10.27
CA ASN A 313 -29.50 37.53 -10.20
C ASN A 313 -28.33 37.39 -11.19
N PRO A 314 -28.47 37.93 -12.42
CA PRO A 314 -27.45 37.83 -13.46
C PRO A 314 -26.09 38.43 -13.07
N GLU A 315 -26.07 39.53 -12.32
CA GLU A 315 -24.83 40.23 -11.96
C GLU A 315 -23.95 39.39 -11.03
N ARG A 316 -24.57 38.78 -10.01
CA ARG A 316 -23.86 37.87 -9.09
C ARG A 316 -23.35 36.61 -9.80
N VAL A 317 -24.11 36.11 -10.76
CA VAL A 317 -23.71 34.95 -11.57
C VAL A 317 -22.53 35.32 -12.47
N LEU A 318 -22.54 36.48 -13.11
CA LEU A 318 -21.43 36.96 -13.94
C LEU A 318 -20.10 37.05 -13.17
N GLU A 319 -20.13 37.49 -11.91
CA GLU A 319 -18.93 37.53 -11.05
C GLU A 319 -18.39 36.11 -10.77
N SER A 320 -19.27 35.16 -10.40
CA SER A 320 -18.87 33.76 -10.18
C SER A 320 -18.35 33.06 -11.45
N TYR A 321 -18.89 33.39 -12.62
CA TYR A 321 -18.40 32.85 -13.90
C TYR A 321 -17.01 33.38 -14.25
N GLY A 322 -16.64 34.60 -13.83
CA GLY A 322 -15.30 35.14 -14.01
C GLY A 322 -14.25 34.25 -13.36
N GLU A 323 -14.39 33.98 -12.06
CA GLU A 323 -13.46 33.12 -11.31
C GLU A 323 -13.41 31.68 -11.84
N LEU A 324 -14.56 31.11 -12.20
CA LEU A 324 -14.65 29.77 -12.81
C LEU A 324 -13.96 29.72 -14.17
N SER A 325 -14.09 30.77 -14.99
CA SER A 325 -13.48 30.82 -16.32
C SER A 325 -11.95 30.94 -16.25
N GLU A 326 -11.43 31.75 -15.33
CA GLU A 326 -9.98 31.85 -15.10
C GLU A 326 -9.41 30.52 -14.56
N GLY A 327 -10.11 29.89 -13.61
CA GLY A 327 -9.75 28.59 -13.06
C GLY A 327 -9.76 27.49 -14.12
N LEU A 328 -10.76 27.48 -15.00
CA LEU A 328 -10.85 26.53 -16.11
C LEU A 328 -9.69 26.71 -17.10
N VAL A 329 -9.42 27.95 -17.55
CA VAL A 329 -8.32 28.23 -18.47
C VAL A 329 -6.99 27.79 -17.85
N ALA A 330 -6.74 28.11 -16.58
CA ALA A 330 -5.53 27.66 -15.89
C ALA A 330 -5.44 26.13 -15.82
N ALA A 331 -6.56 25.43 -15.56
CA ALA A 331 -6.60 23.97 -15.55
C ALA A 331 -6.33 23.36 -16.93
N LEU A 332 -6.91 23.91 -18.00
CA LEU A 332 -6.67 23.48 -19.37
C LEU A 332 -5.19 23.63 -19.76
N HIS A 333 -4.54 24.72 -19.37
CA HIS A 333 -3.11 24.93 -19.68
C HIS A 333 -2.15 24.09 -18.85
N THR A 334 -2.51 23.74 -17.59
CA THR A 334 -1.56 23.12 -16.65
C THR A 334 -1.86 21.65 -16.35
N LYS A 335 -3.14 21.26 -16.32
CA LYS A 335 -3.60 19.91 -15.95
C LYS A 335 -3.97 19.08 -17.16
N VAL A 336 -4.51 19.71 -18.21
CA VAL A 336 -4.93 19.03 -19.45
C VAL A 336 -4.31 19.72 -20.68
N PRO A 337 -2.97 19.88 -20.75
CA PRO A 337 -2.35 20.62 -21.85
C PRO A 337 -2.61 20.00 -23.23
N SER A 338 -2.89 18.69 -23.26
CA SER A 338 -3.26 17.95 -24.48
C SER A 338 -4.52 18.49 -25.15
N ILE A 339 -5.36 19.26 -24.45
CA ILE A 339 -6.55 19.87 -25.07
C ILE A 339 -6.18 20.75 -26.28
N MET A 340 -4.98 21.34 -26.26
CA MET A 340 -4.44 22.16 -27.35
C MET A 340 -4.07 21.35 -28.60
N ASP A 341 -4.03 20.03 -28.51
CA ASP A 341 -3.81 19.15 -29.65
C ASP A 341 -5.10 18.96 -30.49
N GLU A 342 -6.26 19.44 -29.99
CA GLU A 342 -7.56 19.44 -30.69
C GLU A 342 -7.99 18.06 -31.23
N THR A 343 -7.63 16.99 -30.53
CA THR A 343 -7.99 15.62 -30.90
C THR A 343 -9.22 15.11 -30.14
N ALA A 344 -9.91 14.11 -30.68
CA ALA A 344 -10.99 13.44 -29.93
C ALA A 344 -10.48 12.82 -28.61
N GLU A 345 -9.22 12.39 -28.57
CA GLU A 345 -8.60 11.85 -27.35
C GLU A 345 -8.39 12.94 -26.28
N SER A 346 -8.07 14.18 -26.68
CA SER A 346 -7.83 15.25 -25.71
C SER A 346 -9.08 15.67 -24.94
N LEU A 347 -10.27 15.50 -25.51
CA LEU A 347 -11.56 15.65 -24.81
C LEU A 347 -11.70 14.66 -23.65
N THR A 348 -11.25 13.41 -23.83
CA THR A 348 -11.35 12.39 -22.77
C THR A 348 -10.45 12.70 -21.58
N HIS A 349 -9.35 13.43 -21.79
CA HIS A 349 -8.50 13.92 -20.70
C HIS A 349 -9.18 15.03 -19.90
N LEU A 350 -9.99 15.85 -20.57
CA LEU A 350 -10.80 16.88 -19.91
C LEU A 350 -11.92 16.25 -19.07
N ASP A 351 -12.63 15.27 -19.62
CA ASP A 351 -13.67 14.52 -18.90
C ASP A 351 -13.09 13.84 -17.65
N PHE A 352 -11.93 13.19 -17.80
CA PHE A 352 -11.21 12.57 -16.69
C PHE A 352 -10.79 13.56 -15.61
N TYR A 353 -10.30 14.74 -16.01
CA TYR A 353 -9.97 15.80 -15.07
C TYR A 353 -11.18 16.23 -14.26
N PHE A 354 -12.30 16.56 -14.91
CA PHE A 354 -13.50 17.01 -14.20
C PHE A 354 -14.11 15.93 -13.30
N TRP A 355 -14.12 14.68 -13.73
CA TRP A 355 -14.53 13.55 -12.90
C TRP A 355 -13.68 13.46 -11.63
N ARG A 356 -12.35 13.50 -11.77
CA ARG A 356 -11.42 13.38 -10.64
C ARG A 356 -11.53 14.55 -9.66
N GLU A 357 -11.80 15.76 -10.15
CA GLU A 357 -11.92 16.94 -9.30
C GLU A 357 -13.30 17.10 -8.65
N ASN A 358 -14.23 16.14 -8.85
CA ASN A 358 -15.63 16.21 -8.40
C ASN A 358 -16.29 17.54 -8.81
N PHE A 359 -16.11 17.93 -10.08
CA PHE A 359 -16.76 19.12 -10.60
C PHE A 359 -18.27 18.90 -10.74
N PRO A 360 -19.15 19.86 -10.37
CA PRO A 360 -18.83 21.20 -9.86
C PRO A 360 -18.78 21.31 -8.33
N GLU A 361 -19.03 20.26 -7.56
CA GLU A 361 -19.18 20.30 -6.09
C GLU A 361 -17.99 20.96 -5.37
N ARG A 362 -16.79 20.81 -5.92
CA ARG A 362 -15.57 21.44 -5.38
C ARG A 362 -15.49 22.96 -5.58
N TYR A 363 -16.31 23.52 -6.48
CA TYR A 363 -16.28 24.92 -6.90
C TYR A 363 -17.55 25.70 -6.53
N THR A 364 -18.46 25.07 -5.78
CA THR A 364 -19.63 25.64 -5.10
C THR A 364 -19.38 25.74 -3.61
#